data_AF-A0A7W5C120-F1
#
_entry.id   AF-A0A7W5C120-F1
#
_cell.length_a   1.000
_cell.length_b   1.000
_cell.length_c   1.000
_cell.angle_alpha   90.00
_cell.angle_beta   90.00
_cell.angle_gamma   90.00
#
_symmetry.space_group_name_H-M   'P 1'
#
loop_
_entity.id
_entity.type
_entity.pdbx_description
1 polymer ?
#
loop_
_entity_poly.entity_id
_entity_poly.type
_entity_poly.pdbx_seq_one_letter_code
_entity_poly.pdbx_strand_id
1 'polypeptide(L)'
;MSIKRILQAIGGERLDLCSQSELLEIIELADIAHDLGGGHYDVLRCCHSEGPVRDGDVPSKAHRDDLLEVGAIAKVVVRGEDGFNACTYRGRELMKAMEALPPVAPGRD
;
A
#
# COMPACT_ATOMS: atom_id res chain seq x y z
N MET A 1 1.08 -20.63 5.13
CA MET A 1 1.03 -19.45 4.24
C MET A 1 1.97 -19.71 3.06
N SER A 2 1.58 -19.45 1.82
CA SER A 2 2.49 -19.64 0.67
C SER A 2 2.96 -18.28 0.20
N ILE A 3 4.26 -17.99 0.37
CA ILE A 3 4.92 -16.78 -0.15
C ILE A 3 4.57 -16.55 -1.63
N LYS A 4 4.45 -17.64 -2.39
CA LYS A 4 4.01 -17.64 -3.78
C LYS A 4 2.71 -16.87 -4.01
N ARG A 5 1.72 -16.96 -3.10
CA ARG A 5 0.42 -16.28 -3.26
C ARG A 5 0.57 -14.75 -3.17
N ILE A 6 1.39 -14.27 -2.24
CA ILE A 6 1.65 -12.83 -2.06
C ILE A 6 2.41 -12.31 -3.29
N LEU A 7 3.46 -13.02 -3.69
CA LEU A 7 4.23 -12.65 -4.89
C LEU A 7 3.34 -12.62 -6.14
N GLN A 8 2.45 -13.60 -6.31
CA GLN A 8 1.51 -13.64 -7.44
C GLN A 8 0.42 -12.55 -7.37
N ALA A 9 0.04 -12.08 -6.19
CA ALA A 9 -0.92 -10.98 -6.05
C ALA A 9 -0.34 -9.65 -6.58
N ILE A 10 0.97 -9.46 -6.44
CA ILE A 10 1.70 -8.27 -6.88
C ILE A 10 2.18 -8.42 -8.33
N GLY A 11 2.99 -9.44 -8.59
CA GLY A 11 3.65 -9.67 -9.89
C GLY A 11 2.82 -10.43 -10.92
N GLY A 12 1.59 -10.84 -10.57
CA GLY A 12 0.73 -11.66 -11.42
C GLY A 12 1.12 -13.14 -11.45
N GLU A 13 0.40 -13.93 -12.26
CA GLU A 13 0.52 -15.39 -12.26
C GLU A 13 1.86 -15.89 -12.84
N ARG A 14 2.49 -15.11 -13.73
CA ARG A 14 3.68 -15.45 -14.50
C ARG A 14 4.95 -14.78 -13.96
N LEU A 15 5.25 -15.05 -12.68
CA LEU A 15 6.48 -14.59 -12.02
C LEU A 15 7.76 -15.01 -12.73
N ASP A 16 7.71 -16.09 -13.52
CA ASP A 16 8.81 -16.59 -14.35
C ASP A 16 9.20 -15.63 -15.49
N LEU A 17 8.33 -14.68 -15.82
CA LEU A 17 8.59 -13.65 -16.84
C LEU A 17 9.14 -12.35 -16.25
N CYS A 18 9.14 -12.20 -14.93
CA CYS A 18 9.69 -11.03 -14.26
C CYS A 18 11.21 -11.01 -14.39
N SER A 19 11.75 -9.83 -14.68
CA SER A 19 13.16 -9.53 -14.50
C SER A 19 13.57 -9.66 -13.03
N GLN A 20 14.87 -9.75 -12.79
CA GLN A 20 15.41 -9.79 -11.43
C GLN A 20 15.04 -8.55 -10.62
N SER A 21 15.04 -7.36 -11.24
CA SER A 21 14.66 -6.12 -10.56
C SER A 21 13.19 -6.09 -10.18
N GLU A 22 12.30 -6.52 -11.07
CA GLU A 22 10.86 -6.62 -10.76
C GLU A 22 10.60 -7.60 -9.61
N LEU A 23 11.30 -8.75 -9.59
CA LEU A 23 11.18 -9.71 -8.49
C LEU A 23 11.65 -9.13 -7.15
N LEU A 24 12.74 -8.35 -7.16
CA LEU A 24 13.23 -7.69 -5.94
C LEU A 24 12.23 -6.64 -5.43
N GLU A 25 11.65 -5.84 -6.33
CA GLU A 25 10.61 -4.88 -5.97
C GLU A 25 9.36 -5.57 -5.40
N ILE A 26 8.94 -6.69 -5.98
CA ILE A 26 7.81 -7.48 -5.46
C ILE A 26 8.10 -8.00 -4.05
N ILE A 27 9.32 -8.50 -3.80
CA ILE A 27 9.73 -9.01 -2.50
C ILE A 27 9.76 -7.88 -1.46
N GLU A 28 10.35 -6.73 -1.82
CA GLU A 28 10.39 -5.55 -0.95
C GLU A 28 8.97 -5.08 -0.58
N LEU A 29 8.07 -5.05 -1.57
CA LEU A 29 6.69 -4.66 -1.34
C LEU A 29 5.94 -5.65 -0.44
N ALA A 30 6.24 -6.95 -0.57
CA ALA A 30 5.68 -7.99 0.30
C ALA A 30 6.19 -7.89 1.74
N ASP A 31 7.45 -7.48 1.93
CA ASP A 31 8.05 -7.22 3.25
C ASP A 31 7.39 -6.02 3.92
N ILE A 32 7.26 -4.90 3.20
CA ILE A 32 6.53 -3.72 3.68
C ILE A 32 5.08 -4.07 4.04
N ALA A 33 4.40 -4.86 3.21
CA ALA A 33 3.03 -5.31 3.50
C ALA A 33 2.93 -6.13 4.79
N HIS A 34 3.98 -6.88 5.14
CA HIS A 34 4.03 -7.67 6.37
C HIS A 34 4.15 -6.79 7.62
N ASP A 35 4.92 -5.71 7.52
CA ASP A 35 5.18 -4.78 8.62
C ASP A 35 4.02 -3.81 8.85
N LEU A 36 3.32 -3.40 7.77
CA LEU A 36 2.21 -2.47 7.87
C LEU A 36 0.90 -3.17 8.28
N GLY A 37 0.36 -2.76 9.43
CA GLY A 37 -0.87 -3.31 10.03
C GLY A 37 -2.18 -2.89 9.37
N GLY A 38 -3.30 -3.33 9.97
CA GLY A 38 -4.66 -3.07 9.46
C GLY A 38 -5.03 -1.58 9.36
N GLY A 39 -4.52 -0.74 10.27
CA GLY A 39 -4.75 0.70 10.22
C GLY A 39 -4.13 1.37 8.98
N HIS A 40 -3.01 0.85 8.46
CA HIS A 40 -2.42 1.30 7.20
C HIS A 40 -3.29 0.91 6.02
N TYR A 41 -3.83 -0.32 6.05
CA TYR A 41 -4.73 -0.80 5.00
C TYR A 41 -5.97 0.09 4.88
N ASP A 42 -6.58 0.50 6.00
CA ASP A 42 -7.75 1.38 5.97
C ASP A 42 -7.45 2.77 5.39
N VAL A 43 -6.31 3.37 5.75
CA VAL A 43 -5.87 4.65 5.18
C VAL A 43 -5.61 4.52 3.67
N LEU A 44 -4.91 3.46 3.26
CA LEU A 44 -4.57 3.22 1.85
C LEU A 44 -5.83 2.94 1.03
N ARG A 45 -6.78 2.18 1.57
CA ARG A 45 -8.09 1.88 0.97
C ARG A 45 -8.93 3.12 0.78
N CYS A 46 -8.96 4.01 1.77
CA CYS A 46 -9.60 5.32 1.67
C CYS A 46 -8.97 6.14 0.52
N CYS A 47 -7.65 6.29 0.50
CA CYS A 47 -6.95 7.04 -0.55
C CYS A 47 -7.08 6.42 -1.94
N HIS A 48 -7.21 5.10 -2.06
CA HIS A 48 -7.42 4.41 -3.33
C HIS A 48 -8.84 4.54 -3.87
N SER A 49 -9.84 4.41 -2.99
CA SER A 49 -11.24 4.29 -3.41
C SER A 49 -11.94 5.66 -3.52
N GLU A 50 -11.53 6.62 -2.70
CA GLU A 50 -12.16 7.93 -2.56
C GLU A 50 -11.21 9.09 -2.89
N GLY A 51 -9.95 8.79 -3.21
CA GLY A 51 -8.92 9.80 -3.38
C GLY A 51 -9.03 10.64 -4.66
N PRO A 52 -8.34 11.80 -4.70
CA PRO A 52 -7.45 12.33 -3.65
C PRO A 52 -8.19 12.82 -2.40
N VAL A 53 -7.75 12.41 -1.20
CA VAL A 53 -8.40 12.66 0.10
C VAL A 53 -7.75 13.83 0.84
N ARG A 54 -8.55 14.75 1.39
CA ARG A 54 -8.05 15.89 2.18
C ARG A 54 -7.41 15.42 3.49
N ASP A 55 -6.38 16.14 3.95
CA ASP A 55 -5.63 15.86 5.18
C ASP A 55 -6.51 15.74 6.45
N GLY A 56 -7.66 16.43 6.47
CA GLY A 56 -8.64 16.37 7.55
C GLY A 56 -9.50 15.11 7.56
N ASP A 57 -9.61 14.44 6.41
CA ASP A 57 -10.53 13.32 6.17
C ASP A 57 -9.80 11.97 6.15
N VAL A 58 -8.48 11.97 6.29
CA VAL A 58 -7.67 10.74 6.36
C VAL A 58 -7.95 10.00 7.69
N PRO A 59 -8.22 8.68 7.68
CA PRO A 59 -8.57 7.94 8.90
C PRO A 59 -7.52 8.00 10.02
N SER A 60 -6.23 7.98 9.68
CA SER A 60 -5.12 8.10 10.62
C SER A 60 -3.96 8.84 9.97
N LYS A 61 -3.53 9.95 10.58
CA LYS A 61 -2.39 10.73 10.08
C LYS A 61 -1.05 10.01 10.27
N ALA A 62 -0.89 9.29 11.38
CA ALA A 62 0.33 8.52 11.65
C ALA A 62 0.54 7.44 10.58
N HIS A 63 -0.46 6.57 10.38
CA HIS A 63 -0.39 5.54 9.34
C HIS A 63 -0.26 6.12 7.92
N ARG A 64 -0.85 7.29 7.66
CA ARG A 64 -0.65 8.01 6.40
C ARG A 64 0.80 8.44 6.24
N ASP A 65 1.42 8.97 7.28
CA ASP A 65 2.82 9.39 7.25
C ASP A 65 3.74 8.20 6.99
N ASP A 66 3.50 7.04 7.62
CA ASP A 66 4.22 5.78 7.32
C ASP A 66 4.04 5.37 5.84
N LEU A 67 2.83 5.52 5.29
CA LEU A 67 2.54 5.24 3.87
C LEU A 67 3.17 6.26 2.90
N LEU A 68 3.43 7.49 3.34
CA LEU A 68 4.21 8.48 2.58
C LEU A 68 5.68 8.06 2.53
N GLU A 69 6.24 7.58 3.64
CA GLU A 69 7.64 7.15 3.73
C GLU A 69 7.96 6.02 2.75
N VAL A 70 7.05 5.05 2.61
CA VAL A 70 7.22 3.93 1.66
C VAL A 70 6.72 4.26 0.24
N GLY A 71 6.27 5.49 -0.01
CA GLY A 71 5.81 5.95 -1.32
C GLY A 71 4.47 5.33 -1.78
N ALA A 72 3.69 4.75 -0.88
CA ALA A 72 2.37 4.20 -1.17
C ALA A 72 1.30 5.30 -1.33
N ILE A 73 1.50 6.42 -0.65
CA ILE A 73 0.70 7.64 -0.80
C ILE A 73 1.62 8.78 -1.27
N ALA A 74 1.04 9.75 -1.98
CA ALA A 74 1.69 11.01 -2.28
C ALA A 74 0.81 12.18 -1.85
N LYS A 75 1.42 13.26 -1.34
CA LYS A 75 0.75 14.54 -1.18
C LYS A 75 0.63 15.23 -2.54
N VAL A 76 -0.56 15.69 -2.88
CA VAL A 76 -0.86 16.29 -4.19
C VAL A 76 -1.65 17.59 -4.03
N VAL A 77 -1.54 18.44 -5.04
CA VAL A 77 -2.35 19.67 -5.18
C VAL A 77 -3.58 19.33 -6.04
N VAL A 78 -4.76 19.70 -5.57
CA VAL A 78 -6.01 19.50 -6.32
C VAL A 78 -6.63 20.87 -6.58
N ARG A 79 -6.73 21.24 -7.86
CA ARG A 79 -7.35 22.50 -8.30
C ARG A 79 -6.75 23.76 -7.63
N GLY A 80 -5.44 23.74 -7.38
CA GLY A 80 -4.71 24.84 -6.75
C GLY A 80 -4.77 24.86 -5.21
N GLU A 81 -5.39 23.85 -4.59
CA GLU A 81 -5.42 23.69 -3.14
C GLU A 81 -4.46 22.58 -2.68
N ASP A 82 -3.68 22.88 -1.64
CA ASP A 82 -2.78 21.94 -0.97
C ASP A 82 -3.54 21.01 0.00
N GLY A 83 -2.86 19.96 0.46
CA GLY A 83 -3.34 19.12 1.57
C GLY A 83 -4.20 17.94 1.13
N PHE A 84 -4.00 17.41 -0.08
CA PHE A 84 -4.63 16.18 -0.54
C PHE A 84 -3.64 15.02 -0.60
N ASN A 85 -4.15 13.80 -0.44
CA ASN A 85 -3.39 12.56 -0.40
C ASN A 85 -3.95 11.61 -1.47
N ALA A 86 -3.10 11.16 -2.38
CA ALA A 86 -3.47 10.24 -3.45
C ALA A 86 -2.74 8.91 -3.30
N CYS A 87 -3.43 7.80 -3.58
CA CYS A 87 -2.80 6.49 -3.69
C CYS A 87 -1.93 6.43 -4.96
N THR A 88 -0.68 5.97 -4.83
CA THR A 88 0.25 5.81 -5.96
C THR A 88 0.07 4.43 -6.62
N TYR A 89 0.74 4.19 -7.76
CA TYR A 89 0.80 2.84 -8.32
C TYR A 89 1.43 1.84 -7.35
N ARG A 90 2.49 2.25 -6.64
CA ARG A 90 3.10 1.43 -5.59
C ARG A 90 2.12 1.16 -4.46
N GLY A 91 1.32 2.14 -4.06
CA GLY A 91 0.25 1.97 -3.07
C GLY A 91 -0.81 0.96 -3.52
N ARG A 92 -1.22 0.99 -4.78
CA ARG A 92 -2.15 -0.01 -5.32
C ARG A 92 -1.57 -1.42 -5.26
N GLU A 93 -0.31 -1.60 -5.61
CA GLU A 93 0.33 -2.92 -5.52
C GLU A 93 0.49 -3.37 -4.06
N LEU A 94 0.81 -2.44 -3.14
CA LEU A 94 0.93 -2.72 -1.71
C LEU A 94 -0.41 -3.19 -1.14
N MET A 95 -1.52 -2.59 -1.57
CA MET A 95 -2.86 -3.01 -1.19
C MET A 95 -3.13 -4.47 -1.55
N LYS A 96 -2.77 -4.90 -2.77
CA LYS A 96 -2.92 -6.31 -3.19
C LYS A 96 -2.09 -7.26 -2.32
N ALA A 97 -0.89 -6.83 -1.93
CA ALA A 97 -0.03 -7.59 -1.04
C ALA A 97 -0.67 -7.75 0.35
N MET A 98 -1.20 -6.67 0.92
CA MET A 98 -1.90 -6.67 2.21
C MET A 98 -3.16 -7.53 2.19
N GLU A 99 -3.94 -7.51 1.10
CA GLU A 99 -5.13 -8.37 0.93
C GLU A 99 -4.78 -9.86 0.79
N ALA A 100 -3.59 -10.17 0.27
CA ALA A 100 -3.09 -11.53 0.15
C ALA A 100 -2.53 -12.08 1.48
N LEU A 101 -2.20 -11.20 2.43
CA LEU A 101 -1.79 -11.55 3.78
C LEU A 101 -3.01 -11.96 4.63
N PRO A 102 -2.83 -12.87 5.61
CA PRO A 102 -3.88 -13.12 6.58
C PRO A 102 -4.20 -11.83 7.36
N PRO A 103 -5.46 -11.63 7.81
CA PRO A 103 -5.79 -10.48 8.64
C PRO A 103 -4.87 -10.42 9.86
N VAL A 104 -4.30 -9.25 10.09
CA VAL A 104 -3.40 -9.02 11.23
C VAL A 104 -4.20 -9.28 12.52
N ALA A 105 -3.63 -10.05 13.44
CA ALA A 105 -4.27 -10.28 14.74
C ALA A 105 -4.46 -8.94 15.47
N PRO A 106 -5.59 -8.73 16.16
CA PRO A 106 -5.82 -7.48 16.88
C PRO A 106 -4.72 -7.27 17.94
N GLY A 107 -4.10 -6.08 17.93
CA GLY A 107 -3.06 -5.69 18.90
C GLY A 107 -1.64 -5.51 18.34
N ARG A 108 -1.46 -5.50 17.02
CA ARG A 108 -0.26 -4.91 16.39
C ARG A 108 -0.64 -3.52 15.86
N ASP A 109 -0.65 -2.55 16.77
CA ASP A 109 -0.58 -1.12 16.44
C ASP A 109 0.69 -0.56 17.09
#